data_AF-A0A7W0SP94-F1
#
_entry.id   AF-A0A7W0SP94-F1
#
_cell.length_a   1.000
_cell.length_b   1.000
_cell.length_c   1.000
_cell.angle_alpha   90.00
_cell.angle_beta   90.00
_cell.angle_gamma   90.00
#
_symmetry.space_group_name_H-M   'P 1'
#
loop_
_entity.id
_entity.type
_entity.pdbx_description
1 polymer ?
#
loop_
_entity_poly.entity_id
_entity_poly.type
_entity_poly.pdbx_seq_one_letter_code
_entity_poly.pdbx_strand_id
1 'polypeptide(L)'
;MKTPALLLVAALLANACSSSTSTTATPNEPVPEGSSTTTADTDALSEHLNWFLTVINGAEVSAAEYEARFDESFRQAVPYESSLLPIVADLQAGAPYELGEISRRSDTGLDAIVTSADSTRLAVILDIDEDDQIIGLLLQPADPPVLEQPPQTLQEAATRLGELGQASLLAAEVVDGACVPIEAVNTESAVPIGSAFKLYVLGALADAIEAGEVAWTDELTITEELKSVPSGQLQNEPAGATVNVREAAELMISISDNTATDLLIDLLGRNEVEAAQTAYGHTQPGLNRPFLTTREWAILKLGPEQQREDYLNADEAGRRAILDGLADVPASSLAGEAFLQPIVPDRLEWFASLNDLCAAHVRLHEKAQVPGLEPVAEILSLNPGFPSDKWDYIGFKGGSEPGLVATSWLVTEGDRTFVLAAAVLDPEQPLDETEAVLLMGAARDLLGSQ
;
A
#
# COMPACT_ATOMS: atom_id res chain seq x y z
N MET A 1 3.69 -29.96 -4.83
CA MET A 1 4.69 -29.41 -5.77
C MET A 1 5.13 -28.10 -5.17
N LYS A 2 6.44 -27.82 -5.08
CA LYS A 2 6.91 -26.59 -4.46
C LYS A 2 6.53 -25.44 -5.39
N THR A 3 5.62 -24.58 -4.96
CA THR A 3 5.44 -23.25 -5.55
C THR A 3 6.81 -22.58 -5.51
N PRO A 4 7.35 -22.05 -6.62
CA PRO A 4 8.60 -21.31 -6.58
C PRO A 4 8.43 -20.15 -5.59
N ALA A 5 9.45 -19.90 -4.77
CA ALA A 5 9.48 -18.73 -3.91
C ALA A 5 9.31 -17.50 -4.80
N LEU A 6 8.29 -16.69 -4.51
CA LEU A 6 8.02 -15.46 -5.24
C LEU A 6 9.17 -14.48 -4.93
N LEU A 7 10.19 -14.44 -5.78
CA LEU A 7 11.26 -13.46 -5.67
C LEU A 7 10.74 -12.13 -6.22
N LEU A 8 10.31 -11.24 -5.32
CA LEU A 8 10.13 -9.84 -5.65
C LEU A 8 11.50 -9.17 -5.72
N VAL A 9 12.10 -9.12 -6.91
CA VAL A 9 13.31 -8.34 -7.15
C VAL A 9 12.87 -6.92 -7.44
N ALA A 10 12.63 -6.14 -6.38
CA ALA A 10 12.39 -4.71 -6.51
C ALA A 10 13.73 -3.97 -6.44
N ALA A 11 14.30 -3.62 -7.59
CA ALA A 11 15.23 -2.50 -7.71
C ALA A 11 14.48 -1.36 -8.41
N LEU A 12 13.73 -0.59 -7.64
CA LEU A 12 13.14 0.68 -8.09
C LEU A 12 14.17 1.77 -7.79
N LEU A 13 14.93 2.18 -8.81
CA LEU A 13 15.73 3.40 -8.79
C LEU A 13 15.16 4.32 -9.86
N ALA A 14 14.11 5.05 -9.49
CA ALA A 14 13.56 6.11 -10.33
C ALA A 14 14.42 7.36 -10.13
N ASN A 15 15.31 7.62 -11.08
CA ASN A 15 16.02 8.89 -11.18
C ASN A 15 15.79 9.47 -12.58
N ALA A 16 14.71 10.23 -12.76
CA ALA A 16 14.53 11.05 -13.95
C ALA A 16 13.64 12.26 -13.64
N CYS A 17 14.26 13.30 -13.07
CA CYS A 17 13.75 14.65 -13.22
C CYS A 17 13.95 15.10 -14.67
N SER A 18 12.88 15.52 -15.34
CA SER A 18 12.93 16.58 -16.35
C SER A 18 11.55 17.21 -16.52
N SER A 19 11.46 18.43 -16.01
CA SER A 19 10.35 19.38 -16.14
C SER A 19 9.93 19.61 -17.59
N SER A 20 8.62 19.59 -17.87
CA SER A 20 8.04 20.54 -18.82
C SER A 20 6.61 20.94 -18.43
N THR A 21 6.37 22.23 -18.59
CA THR A 21 5.24 23.04 -18.13
C THR A 21 3.91 22.71 -18.83
N SER A 22 2.87 22.53 -18.01
CA SER A 22 1.45 22.89 -18.17
C SER A 22 0.88 23.21 -19.56
N THR A 23 -0.17 22.48 -19.98
CA THR A 23 -1.38 23.10 -20.56
C THR A 23 -2.63 22.23 -20.32
N THR A 24 -3.68 22.87 -19.82
CA THR A 24 -5.05 22.39 -19.60
C THR A 24 -5.72 21.78 -20.85
N ALA A 25 -6.38 20.62 -20.71
CA ALA A 25 -7.51 20.22 -21.56
C ALA A 25 -8.50 19.28 -20.83
N THR A 26 -9.78 19.65 -20.90
CA THR A 26 -10.99 19.00 -20.37
C THR A 26 -11.38 17.66 -21.06
N PRO A 27 -12.33 16.89 -20.49
CA PRO A 27 -12.39 15.41 -20.62
C PRO A 27 -13.27 14.85 -21.76
N ASN A 28 -13.04 13.56 -22.03
CA ASN A 28 -13.83 12.56 -22.77
C ASN A 28 -13.87 12.63 -24.31
N GLU A 29 -13.10 11.73 -24.94
CA GLU A 29 -13.54 10.94 -26.09
C GLU A 29 -12.96 9.51 -25.97
N PRO A 30 -13.70 8.45 -26.32
CA PRO A 30 -13.23 7.08 -26.19
C PRO A 30 -12.15 6.80 -27.24
N VAL A 31 -10.97 6.37 -26.80
CA VAL A 31 -9.89 5.91 -27.68
C VAL A 31 -10.32 4.60 -28.34
N PRO A 32 -10.13 4.40 -29.66
CA PRO A 32 -10.50 3.15 -30.30
C PRO A 32 -9.57 2.02 -29.83
N GLU A 33 -10.14 0.85 -29.55
CA GLU A 33 -9.42 -0.42 -29.47
C GLU A 33 -8.65 -0.64 -30.79
N GLY A 34 -7.35 -0.34 -30.75
CA GLY A 34 -6.40 -0.66 -31.79
C GLY A 34 -5.47 -1.75 -31.29
N SER A 35 -5.86 -3.02 -31.44
CA SER A 35 -4.88 -4.12 -31.45
C SER A 35 -3.90 -3.88 -32.60
N SER A 36 -2.74 -3.30 -32.30
CA SER A 36 -1.59 -3.33 -33.19
C SER A 36 -0.63 -4.41 -32.71
N THR A 37 -0.82 -5.65 -33.19
CA THR A 37 0.28 -6.61 -33.29
C THR A 37 1.32 -6.03 -34.24
N THR A 38 2.30 -5.32 -33.69
CA THR A 38 3.46 -4.82 -34.42
C THR A 38 4.66 -5.69 -34.08
N THR A 39 5.31 -6.16 -35.13
CA THR A 39 6.61 -6.82 -35.13
C THR A 39 7.62 -6.03 -34.31
N ALA A 40 8.40 -6.72 -33.47
CA ALA A 40 9.50 -6.18 -32.67
C ALA A 40 10.23 -5.03 -33.38
N ASP A 41 10.07 -3.82 -32.85
CA ASP A 41 10.87 -2.67 -33.24
C ASP A 41 12.33 -2.94 -32.88
N THR A 42 13.27 -2.48 -33.70
CA THR A 42 14.72 -2.64 -33.48
C THR A 42 15.29 -1.54 -32.61
N ASP A 43 14.62 -1.23 -31.50
CA ASP A 43 15.06 -0.21 -30.54
C ASP A 43 15.67 -0.84 -29.27
N ALA A 44 16.32 -0.01 -28.46
CA ALA A 44 17.08 -0.47 -27.28
C ALA A 44 16.20 -1.28 -26.30
N LEU A 45 14.97 -0.84 -26.06
CA LEU A 45 14.03 -1.56 -25.21
C LEU A 45 13.71 -2.96 -25.75
N SER A 46 13.44 -3.09 -27.05
CA SER A 46 13.19 -4.39 -27.66
C SER A 46 14.44 -5.26 -27.68
N GLU A 47 15.64 -4.67 -27.83
CA GLU A 47 16.89 -5.41 -27.70
C GLU A 47 17.06 -5.99 -26.29
N HIS A 48 16.86 -5.18 -25.26
CA HIS A 48 16.97 -5.61 -23.86
C HIS A 48 15.92 -6.64 -23.49
N LEU A 49 14.67 -6.49 -23.93
CA LEU A 49 13.63 -7.49 -23.70
C LEU A 49 13.97 -8.83 -24.37
N ASN A 50 14.44 -8.80 -25.63
CA ASN A 50 14.85 -10.00 -26.34
C ASN A 50 16.06 -10.67 -25.68
N TRP A 51 17.05 -9.87 -25.27
CA TRP A 51 18.20 -10.34 -24.50
C TRP A 51 17.73 -11.03 -23.21
N PHE A 52 16.88 -10.38 -22.43
CA PHE A 52 16.33 -10.91 -21.19
C PHE A 52 15.62 -12.25 -21.44
N LEU A 53 14.80 -12.32 -22.50
CA LEU A 53 14.11 -13.55 -22.89
C LEU A 53 15.09 -14.68 -23.22
N THR A 54 16.23 -14.39 -23.85
CA THR A 54 17.26 -15.42 -24.09
C THR A 54 17.93 -15.89 -22.79
N VAL A 55 18.19 -14.98 -21.85
CA VAL A 55 18.78 -15.30 -20.55
C VAL A 55 17.86 -16.19 -19.74
N ILE A 56 16.57 -15.85 -19.57
CA ILE A 56 15.63 -16.69 -18.82
C ILE A 56 15.33 -18.02 -19.52
N ASN A 57 15.66 -18.15 -20.80
CA ASN A 57 15.59 -19.39 -21.57
C ASN A 57 16.89 -20.19 -21.61
N GLY A 58 17.86 -19.87 -20.75
CA GLY A 58 19.06 -20.68 -20.53
C GLY A 58 20.36 -20.10 -21.11
N ALA A 59 20.34 -18.88 -21.66
CA ALA A 59 21.60 -18.21 -22.00
C ALA A 59 22.34 -17.76 -20.72
N GLU A 60 23.66 -17.92 -20.72
CA GLU A 60 24.51 -17.38 -19.66
C GLU A 60 24.64 -15.86 -19.83
N VAL A 61 24.54 -15.13 -18.72
CA VAL A 61 24.93 -13.71 -18.65
C VAL A 61 26.34 -13.64 -18.09
N SER A 62 27.22 -12.85 -18.71
CA SER A 62 28.57 -12.59 -18.17
C SER A 62 28.59 -11.31 -17.34
N ALA A 63 29.53 -11.18 -16.40
CA ALA A 63 29.68 -9.95 -15.60
C ALA A 63 29.90 -8.70 -16.47
N ALA A 64 30.67 -8.82 -17.55
CA ALA A 64 30.92 -7.71 -18.48
C ALA A 64 29.67 -7.30 -19.26
N GLU A 65 28.83 -8.29 -19.63
CA GLU A 65 27.54 -8.02 -20.28
C GLU A 65 26.55 -7.38 -19.31
N TYR A 66 26.51 -7.85 -18.07
CA TYR A 66 25.71 -7.24 -17.01
C TYR A 66 26.13 -5.79 -16.74
N GLU A 67 27.43 -5.53 -16.63
CA GLU A 67 27.97 -4.16 -16.46
C GLU A 67 27.65 -3.23 -17.64
N ALA A 68 27.59 -3.76 -18.86
CA ALA A 68 27.26 -2.97 -20.05
C ALA A 68 25.76 -2.67 -20.16
N ARG A 69 24.90 -3.61 -19.79
CA ARG A 69 23.44 -3.49 -19.95
C ARG A 69 22.74 -2.74 -18.82
N PHE A 70 23.27 -2.76 -17.61
CA PHE A 70 22.61 -2.19 -16.43
C PHE A 70 23.38 -0.98 -15.89
N ASP A 71 22.64 0.06 -15.50
CA ASP A 71 23.21 1.27 -14.95
C ASP A 71 23.87 1.02 -13.58
N GLU A 72 24.67 1.98 -13.09
CA GLU A 72 25.36 1.84 -11.81
C GLU A 72 24.40 1.66 -10.63
N SER A 73 23.28 2.37 -10.63
CA SER A 73 22.31 2.35 -9.56
C SER A 73 21.65 0.97 -9.45
N PHE A 74 21.18 0.39 -10.56
CA PHE A 74 20.63 -0.96 -10.59
C PHE A 74 21.66 -1.99 -10.11
N ARG A 75 22.92 -1.88 -10.54
CA ARG A 75 23.99 -2.82 -10.14
C ARG A 75 24.34 -2.76 -8.67
N GLN A 76 24.14 -1.62 -8.01
CA GLN A 76 24.28 -1.51 -6.55
C GLN A 76 23.13 -2.22 -5.83
N ALA A 77 21.90 -2.12 -6.34
CA ALA A 77 20.72 -2.77 -5.76
C ALA A 77 20.68 -4.29 -6.02
N VAL A 78 21.16 -4.74 -7.18
CA VAL A 78 21.14 -6.15 -7.60
C VAL A 78 22.56 -6.63 -7.93
N PRO A 79 23.45 -6.84 -6.93
CA PRO A 79 24.81 -7.25 -7.23
C PRO A 79 24.86 -8.56 -8.05
N TYR A 80 25.75 -8.60 -9.05
CA TYR A 80 25.82 -9.66 -10.06
C TYR A 80 25.85 -11.07 -9.47
N GLU A 81 26.81 -11.35 -8.58
CA GLU A 81 26.99 -12.71 -8.05
C GLU A 81 25.96 -13.09 -6.99
N SER A 82 25.63 -12.18 -6.08
CA SER A 82 24.79 -12.49 -4.91
C SER A 82 23.30 -12.39 -5.16
N SER A 83 22.88 -11.64 -6.19
CA SER A 83 21.47 -11.38 -6.47
C SER A 83 21.10 -11.83 -7.88
N LEU A 84 21.74 -11.29 -8.93
CA LEU A 84 21.32 -11.56 -10.32
C LEU A 84 21.42 -13.05 -10.69
N LEU A 85 22.56 -13.70 -10.42
CA LEU A 85 22.75 -15.11 -10.80
C LEU A 85 21.73 -16.06 -10.13
N PRO A 86 21.43 -15.96 -8.82
CA PRO A 86 20.32 -16.70 -8.21
C PRO A 86 18.97 -16.45 -8.88
N ILE A 87 18.61 -15.19 -9.15
CA ILE A 87 17.35 -14.81 -9.81
C ILE A 87 17.24 -15.47 -11.19
N VAL A 88 18.31 -15.37 -11.99
CA VAL A 88 18.35 -15.96 -13.33
C VAL A 88 18.21 -17.47 -13.25
N ALA A 89 18.87 -18.13 -12.30
CA ALA A 89 18.77 -19.58 -12.12
C ALA A 89 17.33 -20.02 -11.74
N ASP A 90 16.67 -19.27 -10.86
CA ASP A 90 15.28 -19.53 -10.47
C ASP A 90 14.32 -19.33 -11.65
N LEU A 91 14.51 -18.28 -12.45
CA LEU A 91 13.73 -18.05 -13.68
C LEU A 91 13.98 -19.18 -14.70
N GLN A 92 15.24 -19.54 -14.96
CA GLN A 92 15.58 -20.62 -15.88
C GLN A 92 14.96 -21.98 -15.50
N ALA A 93 14.63 -22.20 -14.21
CA ALA A 93 13.92 -23.39 -13.78
C ALA A 93 12.47 -23.48 -14.33
N GLY A 94 11.86 -22.35 -14.68
CA GLY A 94 10.55 -22.27 -15.34
C GLY A 94 10.59 -22.29 -16.87
N ALA A 95 11.78 -22.32 -17.47
CA ALA A 95 11.94 -22.31 -18.93
C ALA A 95 11.34 -23.56 -19.61
N PRO A 96 10.95 -23.47 -20.90
CA PRO A 96 10.98 -22.28 -21.75
C PRO A 96 9.91 -21.24 -21.43
N TYR A 97 10.25 -19.97 -21.64
CA TYR A 97 9.35 -18.83 -21.66
C TYR A 97 9.06 -18.39 -23.08
N GLU A 98 7.78 -18.21 -23.39
CA GLU A 98 7.30 -17.61 -24.63
C GLU A 98 6.89 -16.15 -24.39
N LEU A 99 7.28 -15.26 -25.30
CA LEU A 99 6.89 -13.85 -25.25
C LEU A 99 5.45 -13.69 -25.75
N GLY A 100 4.63 -13.07 -24.92
CA GLY A 100 3.25 -12.73 -25.19
C GLY A 100 3.08 -11.27 -25.59
N GLU A 101 2.09 -10.61 -24.97
CA GLU A 101 1.77 -9.22 -25.24
C GLU A 101 2.89 -8.28 -24.81
N ILE A 102 3.12 -7.21 -25.59
CA ILE A 102 4.06 -6.14 -25.31
C ILE A 102 3.28 -4.82 -25.39
N SER A 103 3.42 -3.98 -24.38
CA SER A 103 2.85 -2.64 -24.33
C SER A 103 3.95 -1.60 -24.10
N ARG A 104 3.93 -0.52 -24.89
CA ARG A 104 4.89 0.57 -24.74
C ARG A 104 4.32 1.60 -23.75
N ARG A 105 4.99 1.82 -22.62
CA ARG A 105 4.60 2.86 -21.64
C ARG A 105 5.11 4.24 -22.05
N SER A 106 6.33 4.31 -22.58
CA SER A 106 6.99 5.55 -23.03
C SER A 106 8.12 5.22 -24.02
N ASP A 107 8.86 6.22 -24.50
CA ASP A 107 10.06 5.98 -25.32
C ASP A 107 11.15 5.19 -24.57
N THR A 108 11.15 5.23 -23.23
CA THR A 108 12.14 4.60 -22.35
C THR A 108 11.58 3.48 -21.47
N GLY A 109 10.28 3.16 -21.56
CA GLY A 109 9.65 2.10 -20.74
C GLY A 109 8.70 1.18 -21.54
N LEU A 110 8.77 -0.12 -21.28
CA LEU A 110 7.83 -1.12 -21.80
C LEU A 110 7.39 -2.16 -20.77
N ASP A 111 6.20 -2.71 -20.98
CA ASP A 111 5.67 -3.89 -20.32
C ASP A 111 5.63 -5.06 -21.30
N ALA A 112 5.94 -6.26 -20.85
CA ALA A 112 5.75 -7.47 -21.62
C ALA A 112 5.21 -8.61 -20.75
N ILE A 113 4.45 -9.53 -21.32
CA ILE A 113 4.07 -10.78 -20.67
C ILE A 113 4.95 -11.90 -21.18
N VAL A 114 5.58 -12.66 -20.29
CA VAL A 114 6.25 -13.92 -20.63
C VAL A 114 5.51 -15.08 -19.97
N THR A 115 5.37 -16.18 -20.69
CA THR A 115 4.65 -17.38 -20.22
C THR A 115 5.59 -18.56 -20.17
N SER A 116 5.79 -19.15 -19.00
CA SER A 116 6.62 -20.35 -18.80
C SER A 116 5.95 -21.62 -19.35
N ALA A 117 6.73 -22.71 -19.38
CA ALA A 117 6.26 -24.02 -19.83
C ALA A 117 5.12 -24.61 -18.97
N ASP A 118 5.02 -24.20 -17.71
CA ASP A 118 3.94 -24.59 -16.79
C ASP A 118 2.75 -23.61 -16.82
N SER A 119 2.71 -22.71 -17.81
CA SER A 119 1.67 -21.69 -18.00
C SER A 119 1.66 -20.57 -16.94
N THR A 120 2.71 -20.46 -16.12
CA THR A 120 2.91 -19.29 -15.26
C THR A 120 3.16 -18.06 -16.12
N ARG A 121 2.35 -17.02 -15.95
CA ARG A 121 2.49 -15.75 -16.67
C ARG A 121 3.17 -14.73 -15.77
N LEU A 122 4.24 -14.12 -16.26
CA LEU A 122 4.97 -13.04 -15.58
C LEU A 122 4.88 -11.76 -16.42
N ALA A 123 4.55 -10.65 -15.78
CA ALA A 123 4.75 -9.33 -16.35
C ALA A 123 6.22 -8.92 -16.13
N VAL A 124 6.84 -8.41 -17.20
CA VAL A 124 8.19 -7.87 -17.26
C VAL A 124 8.05 -6.38 -17.50
N ILE A 125 8.43 -5.59 -16.51
CA ILE A 125 8.42 -4.13 -16.55
C ILE A 125 9.88 -3.70 -16.74
N LEU A 126 10.18 -3.09 -17.89
CA LEU A 126 11.52 -2.68 -18.28
C LEU A 126 11.56 -1.17 -18.46
N ASP A 127 12.59 -0.53 -17.89
CA ASP A 127 12.89 0.89 -18.04
C ASP A 127 14.38 1.07 -18.36
N ILE A 128 14.68 1.97 -19.31
CA ILE A 128 16.03 2.37 -19.69
C ILE A 128 16.28 3.87 -19.46
N ASP A 129 17.53 4.27 -19.33
CA ASP A 129 17.94 5.67 -19.32
C ASP A 129 18.24 6.23 -20.72
N GLU A 130 18.75 7.45 -20.77
CA GLU A 130 19.14 8.15 -22.00
C GLU A 130 20.36 7.55 -22.71
N ASP A 131 21.14 6.71 -22.01
CA ASP A 131 22.30 5.99 -22.53
C ASP A 131 21.94 4.54 -22.93
N ASP A 132 20.64 4.23 -23.03
CA ASP A 132 20.08 2.92 -23.32
C ASP A 132 20.48 1.84 -22.28
N GLN A 133 20.85 2.19 -21.04
CA GLN A 133 21.10 1.22 -19.98
C GLN A 133 19.81 0.91 -19.20
N ILE A 134 19.66 -0.34 -18.76
CA ILE A 134 18.55 -0.77 -17.91
C ILE A 134 18.71 -0.15 -16.53
N ILE A 135 17.74 0.70 -16.16
CA ILE A 135 17.59 1.29 -14.83
C ILE A 135 16.50 0.59 -14.02
N GLY A 136 15.60 -0.14 -14.69
CA GLY A 136 14.52 -0.91 -14.05
C GLY A 136 14.23 -2.20 -14.81
N LEU A 137 14.20 -3.32 -14.08
CA LEU A 137 13.75 -4.61 -14.59
C LEU A 137 13.02 -5.33 -13.47
N LEU A 138 11.68 -5.27 -13.50
CA LEU A 138 10.81 -5.89 -12.51
C LEU A 138 10.05 -7.06 -13.13
N LEU A 139 10.05 -8.18 -12.42
CA LEU A 139 9.22 -9.34 -12.72
C LEU A 139 8.18 -9.52 -11.63
N GLN A 140 6.93 -9.73 -12.05
CA GLN A 140 5.82 -10.02 -11.15
C GLN A 140 4.82 -10.96 -11.82
N PRO A 141 3.95 -11.66 -11.08
CA PRO A 141 2.82 -12.37 -11.68
C PRO A 141 2.01 -11.44 -12.59
N ALA A 142 1.73 -11.90 -13.82
CA ALA A 142 0.93 -11.14 -14.77
C ALA A 142 -0.56 -11.14 -14.40
N ASP A 143 -0.99 -12.20 -13.73
CA ASP A 143 -2.35 -12.37 -13.27
C ASP A 143 -2.43 -12.02 -11.79
N PRO A 144 -3.46 -11.27 -11.36
CA PRO A 144 -3.66 -10.99 -9.95
C PRO A 144 -3.81 -12.32 -9.20
N PRO A 145 -3.28 -12.42 -7.98
CA PRO A 145 -3.41 -13.63 -7.20
C PRO A 145 -4.89 -13.94 -6.93
N VAL A 146 -5.27 -15.21 -7.01
CA VAL A 146 -6.64 -15.68 -6.78
C VAL A 146 -6.66 -16.75 -5.72
N LEU A 147 -7.72 -16.80 -4.91
CA LEU A 147 -7.97 -17.95 -4.05
C LEU A 147 -8.47 -19.11 -4.92
N GLU A 148 -7.70 -20.20 -4.96
CA GLU A 148 -8.12 -21.42 -5.65
C GLU A 148 -9.47 -21.93 -5.12
N GLN A 149 -9.70 -21.77 -3.81
CA GLN A 149 -10.94 -22.14 -3.14
C GLN A 149 -11.41 -20.96 -2.29
N PRO A 150 -12.27 -20.06 -2.79
CA PRO A 150 -12.83 -18.98 -1.99
C PRO A 150 -13.70 -19.54 -0.86
N PRO A 151 -13.67 -18.94 0.36
CA PRO A 151 -14.53 -19.35 1.46
C PRO A 151 -16.00 -19.21 1.08
N GLN A 152 -16.83 -20.16 1.50
CA GLN A 152 -18.28 -20.17 1.21
C GLN A 152 -19.10 -19.50 2.32
N THR A 153 -18.51 -19.31 3.50
CA THR A 153 -19.14 -18.67 4.66
C THR A 153 -18.18 -17.72 5.37
N LEU A 154 -18.71 -16.71 6.07
CA LEU A 154 -17.91 -15.79 6.88
C LEU A 154 -17.14 -16.55 7.98
N GLN A 155 -17.75 -17.58 8.57
CA GLN A 155 -17.11 -18.45 9.56
C GLN A 155 -15.94 -19.25 8.98
N GLU A 156 -16.05 -19.74 7.74
CA GLU A 156 -14.95 -20.42 7.05
C GLU A 156 -13.81 -19.45 6.77
N ALA A 157 -14.11 -18.23 6.30
CA ALA A 157 -13.11 -17.19 6.11
C ALA A 157 -12.37 -16.87 7.43
N ALA A 158 -13.11 -16.66 8.52
CA ALA A 158 -12.52 -16.40 9.84
C ALA A 158 -11.66 -17.57 10.34
N THR A 159 -12.08 -18.81 10.09
CA THR A 159 -11.31 -20.00 10.47
C THR A 159 -9.98 -20.04 9.73
N ARG A 160 -9.99 -19.81 8.40
CA ARG A 160 -8.79 -19.80 7.57
C ARG A 160 -7.85 -18.64 7.88
N LEU A 161 -8.38 -17.46 8.16
CA LEU A 161 -7.58 -16.34 8.68
C LEU A 161 -6.88 -16.74 10.00
N GLY A 162 -7.55 -17.50 10.86
CA GLY A 162 -6.99 -18.05 12.10
C GLY A 162 -5.88 -19.09 11.90
N GLU A 163 -5.74 -19.66 10.70
CA GLU A 163 -4.62 -20.55 10.34
C GLU A 163 -3.35 -19.76 9.99
N LEU A 164 -3.49 -18.48 9.59
CA LEU A 164 -2.38 -17.58 9.29
C LEU A 164 -1.81 -16.90 10.55
N GLY A 165 -2.65 -16.65 11.56
CA GLY A 165 -2.25 -15.96 12.80
C GLY A 165 -3.44 -15.67 13.71
N GLN A 166 -3.25 -14.76 14.67
CA GLN A 166 -4.33 -14.30 15.55
C GLN A 166 -5.33 -13.47 14.75
N ALA A 167 -6.48 -14.06 14.42
CA ALA A 167 -7.47 -13.44 13.56
C ALA A 167 -8.63 -12.78 14.32
N SER A 168 -9.07 -11.65 13.79
CA SER A 168 -10.33 -10.98 14.14
C SER A 168 -11.10 -10.69 12.86
N LEU A 169 -12.43 -10.81 12.89
CA LEU A 169 -13.31 -10.51 11.75
C LEU A 169 -14.63 -9.93 12.25
N LEU A 170 -15.07 -8.84 11.64
CA LEU A 170 -16.39 -8.25 11.78
C LEU A 170 -17.02 -8.13 10.40
N ALA A 171 -18.20 -8.71 10.26
CA ALA A 171 -19.13 -8.47 9.16
C ALA A 171 -20.39 -7.84 9.73
N ALA A 172 -20.81 -6.68 9.24
CA ALA A 172 -21.96 -5.97 9.77
C ALA A 172 -22.82 -5.35 8.66
N GLU A 173 -24.12 -5.32 8.86
CA GLU A 173 -25.04 -4.44 8.11
C GLU A 173 -25.14 -3.11 8.87
N VAL A 174 -25.16 -2.00 8.15
CA VAL A 174 -25.34 -0.68 8.75
C VAL A 174 -26.84 -0.36 8.77
N VAL A 175 -27.40 -0.27 9.97
CA VAL A 175 -28.81 0.03 10.20
C VAL A 175 -28.91 1.26 11.09
N ASP A 176 -29.58 2.30 10.60
CA ASP A 176 -29.75 3.59 11.31
C ASP A 176 -28.40 4.20 11.81
N GLY A 177 -27.36 4.11 10.98
CA GLY A 177 -26.01 4.63 11.30
C GLY A 177 -25.23 3.76 12.30
N ALA A 178 -25.73 2.58 12.66
CA ALA A 178 -25.08 1.66 13.57
C ALA A 178 -24.69 0.34 12.88
N CYS A 179 -23.51 -0.17 13.21
CA CYS A 179 -23.05 -1.48 12.76
C CYS A 179 -23.77 -2.60 13.51
N VAL A 180 -24.64 -3.34 12.83
CA VAL A 180 -25.32 -4.53 13.35
C VAL A 180 -24.58 -5.78 12.88
N PRO A 181 -23.91 -6.54 13.78
CA PRO A 181 -23.10 -7.68 13.39
C PRO A 181 -23.91 -8.79 12.72
N ILE A 182 -23.41 -9.28 11.59
CA ILE A 182 -23.80 -10.52 10.92
C ILE A 182 -22.90 -11.66 11.39
N GLU A 183 -21.58 -11.42 11.44
CA GLU A 183 -20.56 -12.33 11.98
C GLU A 183 -19.54 -11.52 12.78
N ALA A 184 -19.08 -12.07 13.91
CA ALA A 184 -18.15 -11.39 14.80
C ALA A 184 -17.20 -12.37 15.50
N VAL A 185 -15.92 -12.25 15.20
CA VAL A 185 -14.82 -13.01 15.79
C VAL A 185 -13.80 -12.03 16.38
N ASN A 186 -13.59 -12.10 17.71
CA ASN A 186 -12.61 -11.30 18.45
C ASN A 186 -12.71 -9.76 18.25
N THR A 187 -13.93 -9.23 18.04
CA THR A 187 -14.15 -7.86 17.55
C THR A 187 -14.03 -6.75 18.59
N GLU A 188 -14.13 -7.06 19.89
CA GLU A 188 -14.14 -6.08 20.97
C GLU A 188 -12.75 -5.67 21.45
N SER A 189 -11.75 -6.53 21.23
CA SER A 189 -10.37 -6.25 21.61
C SER A 189 -9.74 -5.31 20.60
N ALA A 190 -8.97 -4.33 21.09
CA ALA A 190 -8.14 -3.54 20.21
C ALA A 190 -7.04 -4.42 19.62
N VAL A 191 -6.86 -4.31 18.31
CA VAL A 191 -5.80 -4.97 17.54
C VAL A 191 -4.96 -3.89 16.84
N PRO A 192 -3.70 -4.15 16.51
CA PRO A 192 -2.96 -3.26 15.63
C PRO A 192 -3.66 -3.19 14.26
N ILE A 193 -3.73 -1.99 13.67
CA ILE A 193 -4.51 -1.75 12.45
C ILE A 193 -3.66 -1.23 11.28
N GLY A 194 -2.35 -1.06 11.47
CA GLY A 194 -1.47 -0.50 10.45
C GLY A 194 -2.02 0.84 9.94
N SER A 195 -1.79 1.10 8.66
CA SER A 195 -2.28 2.29 7.95
C SER A 195 -3.81 2.49 7.91
N ALA A 196 -4.64 1.60 8.48
CA ALA A 196 -6.08 1.89 8.62
C ALA A 196 -6.35 3.06 9.59
N PHE A 197 -5.38 3.45 10.43
CA PHE A 197 -5.47 4.64 11.27
C PHE A 197 -5.73 5.93 10.46
N LYS A 198 -5.34 5.96 9.18
CA LYS A 198 -5.50 7.11 8.27
C LYS A 198 -6.97 7.48 8.06
N LEU A 199 -7.91 6.58 8.37
CA LEU A 199 -9.33 6.91 8.48
C LEU A 199 -9.60 8.02 9.50
N TYR A 200 -8.90 8.03 10.64
CA TYR A 200 -9.04 9.08 11.66
C TYR A 200 -8.39 10.39 11.22
N VAL A 201 -7.29 10.35 10.45
CA VAL A 201 -6.68 11.54 9.85
C VAL A 201 -7.62 12.14 8.80
N LEU A 202 -8.23 11.32 7.94
CA LEU A 202 -9.26 11.78 7.00
C LEU A 202 -10.47 12.37 7.72
N GLY A 203 -10.87 11.79 8.85
CA GLY A 203 -11.94 12.33 9.68
C GLY A 203 -11.61 13.71 10.24
N ALA A 204 -10.43 13.88 10.84
CA ALA A 204 -9.94 15.17 11.32
C ALA A 204 -9.89 16.21 10.20
N LEU A 205 -9.42 15.82 9.00
CA LEU A 205 -9.40 16.69 7.83
C LEU A 205 -10.81 17.13 7.42
N ALA A 206 -11.76 16.19 7.37
CA ALA A 206 -13.13 16.50 7.01
C ALA A 206 -13.79 17.47 8.02
N ASP A 207 -13.53 17.31 9.32
CA ASP A 207 -13.99 18.24 10.36
C ASP A 207 -13.38 19.64 10.18
N ALA A 208 -12.08 19.75 9.90
CA ALA A 208 -11.41 21.03 9.65
C ALA A 208 -11.93 21.74 8.39
N ILE A 209 -12.24 20.98 7.34
CA ILE A 209 -12.83 21.52 6.10
C ILE A 209 -14.27 21.98 6.34
N GLU A 210 -15.07 21.20 7.08
CA GLU A 210 -16.43 21.58 7.47
C GLU A 210 -16.44 22.89 8.28
N ALA A 211 -15.46 23.06 9.17
CA ALA A 211 -15.28 24.26 9.98
C ALA A 211 -14.77 25.48 9.16
N GLY A 212 -14.33 25.27 7.91
CA GLY A 212 -13.74 26.30 7.06
C GLY A 212 -12.34 26.74 7.49
N GLU A 213 -11.65 25.90 8.26
CA GLU A 213 -10.28 26.13 8.74
C GLU A 213 -9.23 25.71 7.70
N VAL A 214 -9.58 24.70 6.89
CA VAL A 214 -8.77 24.17 5.78
C VAL A 214 -9.66 24.12 4.53
N ALA A 215 -9.08 24.33 3.35
CA ALA A 215 -9.72 24.06 2.08
C ALA A 215 -9.02 22.92 1.33
N TRP A 216 -9.77 22.16 0.54
CA TRP A 216 -9.24 21.11 -0.34
C TRP A 216 -8.11 21.59 -1.27
N THR A 217 -8.10 22.89 -1.60
CA THR A 217 -7.13 23.50 -2.51
C THR A 217 -5.93 24.13 -1.80
N ASP A 218 -5.87 24.09 -0.47
CA ASP A 218 -4.72 24.64 0.25
C ASP A 218 -3.45 23.85 -0.09
N GLU A 219 -2.32 24.56 -0.21
CA GLU A 219 -1.03 23.96 -0.56
C GLU A 219 -0.24 23.55 0.68
N LEU A 220 0.26 22.33 0.67
CA LEU A 220 1.18 21.76 1.64
C LEU A 220 2.58 21.76 1.03
N THR A 221 3.58 22.12 1.82
CA THR A 221 4.99 22.10 1.40
C THR A 221 5.66 20.82 1.91
N ILE A 222 6.23 20.05 1.00
CA ILE A 222 7.02 18.86 1.33
C ILE A 222 8.36 19.32 1.89
N THR A 223 8.68 18.99 3.14
CA THR A 223 9.97 19.30 3.76
C THR A 223 10.74 18.02 4.07
N GLU A 224 12.06 18.11 4.25
CA GLU A 224 12.88 16.94 4.59
C GLU A 224 12.48 16.33 5.95
N GLU A 225 11.98 17.15 6.87
CA GLU A 225 11.55 16.74 8.20
C GLU A 225 10.22 15.98 8.19
N LEU A 226 9.39 16.18 7.17
CA LEU A 226 8.07 15.54 7.02
C LEU A 226 8.07 14.35 6.06
N LYS A 227 9.18 14.13 5.33
CA LYS A 227 9.35 12.92 4.53
C LYS A 227 9.41 11.68 5.42
N SER A 228 8.64 10.67 5.05
CA SER A 228 8.52 9.40 5.77
C SER A 228 8.97 8.22 4.89
N VAL A 229 8.94 7.03 5.46
CA VAL A 229 9.23 5.77 4.76
C VAL A 229 8.10 5.38 3.80
N PRO A 230 8.34 4.56 2.76
CA PRO A 230 7.27 3.93 2.00
C PRO A 230 6.27 3.17 2.90
N SER A 231 5.03 2.92 2.50
CA SER A 231 4.39 3.18 1.20
C SER A 231 4.18 4.66 0.89
N GLY A 232 4.09 4.98 -0.40
CA GLY A 232 3.89 6.34 -0.92
C GLY A 232 4.83 6.68 -2.06
N GLN A 233 4.66 7.88 -2.59
CA GLN A 233 5.51 8.47 -3.60
C GLN A 233 6.06 9.85 -3.21
N LEU A 234 5.38 10.60 -2.33
CA LEU A 234 5.78 11.99 -2.01
C LEU A 234 7.13 12.08 -1.29
N GLN A 235 7.63 11.00 -0.69
CA GLN A 235 8.99 10.96 -0.14
C GLN A 235 10.08 11.16 -1.20
N ASN A 236 9.78 10.86 -2.48
CA ASN A 236 10.71 10.98 -3.60
C ASN A 236 10.73 12.40 -4.19
N GLU A 237 9.72 13.22 -3.90
CA GLU A 237 9.68 14.61 -4.37
C GLU A 237 10.77 15.45 -3.69
N PRO A 238 11.36 16.45 -4.37
CA PRO A 238 12.35 17.31 -3.74
C PRO A 238 11.72 18.15 -2.63
N ALA A 239 12.44 18.39 -1.53
CA ALA A 239 11.96 19.34 -0.53
C ALA A 239 11.72 20.74 -1.14
N GLY A 240 10.64 21.37 -0.70
CA GLY A 240 10.11 22.60 -1.29
C GLY A 240 9.09 22.39 -2.40
N ALA A 241 8.91 21.15 -2.90
CA ALA A 241 7.77 20.81 -3.73
C ALA A 241 6.45 20.98 -2.95
N THR A 242 5.35 21.20 -3.68
CA THR A 242 4.03 21.45 -3.10
C THR A 242 3.02 20.43 -3.58
N VAL A 243 2.11 20.03 -2.70
CA VAL A 243 0.95 19.18 -3.00
C VAL A 243 -0.27 19.82 -2.37
N ASN A 244 -1.43 19.81 -3.03
CA ASN A 244 -2.63 20.36 -2.39
C ASN A 244 -3.26 19.34 -1.40
N VAL A 245 -4.08 19.83 -0.47
CA VAL A 245 -4.74 19.02 0.57
C VAL A 245 -5.54 17.85 -0.01
N ARG A 246 -6.28 18.07 -1.10
CA ARG A 246 -7.07 17.00 -1.73
C ARG A 246 -6.17 15.89 -2.29
N GLU A 247 -5.16 16.24 -3.05
CA GLU A 247 -4.20 15.29 -3.61
C GLU A 247 -3.44 14.54 -2.51
N ALA A 248 -3.03 15.22 -1.44
CA ALA A 248 -2.42 14.57 -0.29
C ALA A 248 -3.37 13.56 0.38
N ALA A 249 -4.65 13.88 0.52
CA ALA A 249 -5.65 12.98 1.09
C ALA A 249 -5.94 11.77 0.16
N GLU A 250 -5.99 12.00 -1.16
CA GLU A 250 -6.12 10.96 -2.18
C GLU A 250 -4.93 9.99 -2.11
N LEU A 251 -3.70 10.49 -2.02
CA LEU A 251 -2.48 9.67 -1.90
C LEU A 251 -2.40 8.94 -0.54
N MET A 252 -2.75 9.62 0.56
CA MET A 252 -2.81 9.04 1.91
C MET A 252 -3.73 7.81 1.97
N ILE A 253 -4.85 7.83 1.25
CA ILE A 253 -5.83 6.75 1.30
C ILE A 253 -5.57 5.69 0.23
N SER A 254 -5.40 6.10 -1.04
CA SER A 254 -5.35 5.17 -2.18
C SER A 254 -4.08 4.32 -2.22
N ILE A 255 -2.91 4.93 -2.05
CA ILE A 255 -1.62 4.23 -2.05
C ILE A 255 -0.97 4.20 -0.67
N SER A 256 -1.71 4.64 0.35
CA SER A 256 -1.26 4.65 1.73
C SER A 256 -0.01 5.53 1.95
N ASP A 257 0.11 6.65 1.22
CA ASP A 257 1.31 7.50 1.24
C ASP A 257 1.59 8.07 2.64
N ASN A 258 2.71 7.64 3.23
CA ASN A 258 3.13 8.00 4.57
C ASN A 258 3.59 9.46 4.68
N THR A 259 4.22 10.01 3.64
CA THR A 259 4.63 11.42 3.63
C THR A 259 3.40 12.33 3.49
N ALA A 260 2.45 11.97 2.63
CA ALA A 260 1.16 12.67 2.54
C ALA A 260 0.40 12.63 3.87
N THR A 261 0.44 11.49 4.56
CA THR A 261 -0.17 11.32 5.89
C THR A 261 0.46 12.27 6.91
N ASP A 262 1.78 12.31 6.98
CA ASP A 262 2.48 13.13 7.98
C ASP A 262 2.33 14.62 7.68
N LEU A 263 2.26 15.03 6.41
CA LEU A 263 1.90 16.40 6.00
C LEU A 263 0.50 16.81 6.48
N LEU A 264 -0.48 15.91 6.38
CA LEU A 264 -1.84 16.17 6.86
C LEU A 264 -1.92 16.20 8.39
N ILE A 265 -1.17 15.34 9.09
CA ILE A 265 -1.07 15.38 10.56
C ILE A 265 -0.42 16.69 11.02
N ASP A 266 0.62 17.16 10.33
CA ASP A 266 1.28 18.44 10.61
C ASP A 266 0.31 19.62 10.42
N LEU A 267 -0.41 19.65 9.29
CA LEU A 267 -1.42 20.66 8.98
C LEU A 267 -2.49 20.76 10.08
N LEU A 268 -3.05 19.61 10.47
CA LEU A 268 -4.17 19.53 11.41
C LEU A 268 -3.72 19.69 12.87
N GLY A 269 -2.48 19.31 13.16
CA GLY A 269 -1.96 19.17 14.50
C GLY A 269 -2.41 17.86 15.17
N ARG A 270 -1.46 17.23 15.88
CA ARG A 270 -1.66 15.93 16.55
C ARG A 270 -2.88 15.88 17.48
N ASN A 271 -3.15 16.96 18.21
CA ASN A 271 -4.27 17.01 19.16
C ASN A 271 -5.63 16.89 18.46
N GLU A 272 -5.78 17.46 17.27
CA GLU A 272 -7.03 17.37 16.51
C GLU A 272 -7.23 15.96 15.96
N VAL A 273 -6.15 15.30 15.51
CA VAL A 273 -6.20 13.88 15.11
C VAL A 273 -6.51 12.97 16.32
N GLU A 274 -5.94 13.26 17.49
CA GLU A 274 -6.25 12.57 18.75
C GLU A 274 -7.71 12.75 19.20
N ALA A 275 -8.30 13.92 18.94
CA ALA A 275 -9.71 14.20 19.20
C ALA A 275 -10.62 13.49 18.19
N ALA A 276 -10.23 13.49 16.92
CA ALA A 276 -10.95 12.83 15.84
C ALA A 276 -11.14 11.34 16.09
N GLN A 277 -10.19 10.64 16.73
CA GLN A 277 -10.41 9.24 17.13
C GLN A 277 -11.72 9.06 17.92
N THR A 278 -11.97 9.92 18.91
CA THR A 278 -13.22 9.85 19.69
C THR A 278 -14.43 10.23 18.85
N ALA A 279 -14.32 11.31 18.08
CA ALA A 279 -15.40 11.79 17.21
C ALA A 279 -15.82 10.72 16.18
N TYR A 280 -14.85 9.95 15.69
CA TYR A 280 -15.02 8.91 14.69
C TYR A 280 -15.24 7.50 15.28
N GLY A 281 -15.47 7.39 16.59
CA GLY A 281 -16.01 6.18 17.21
C GLY A 281 -15.04 5.29 17.93
N HIS A 282 -13.78 5.67 18.01
CA HIS A 282 -12.80 4.92 18.76
C HIS A 282 -13.16 4.90 20.24
N THR A 283 -13.37 3.70 20.77
CA THR A 283 -13.81 3.48 22.16
C THR A 283 -12.66 3.59 23.18
N GLN A 284 -11.43 3.31 22.76
CA GLN A 284 -10.20 3.39 23.58
C GLN A 284 -9.11 4.31 22.96
N PRO A 285 -9.39 5.60 22.69
CA PRO A 285 -8.47 6.49 21.96
C PRO A 285 -7.14 6.74 22.70
N GLY A 286 -7.08 6.46 24.01
CA GLY A 286 -5.86 6.56 24.82
C GLY A 286 -4.78 5.54 24.44
N LEU A 287 -5.11 4.47 23.70
CA LEU A 287 -4.12 3.52 23.17
C LEU A 287 -3.18 4.19 22.16
N ASN A 288 -3.70 5.19 21.45
CA ASN A 288 -3.00 5.92 20.40
C ASN A 288 -2.64 7.34 20.86
N ARG A 289 -2.30 7.53 22.15
CA ARG A 289 -1.82 8.81 22.69
C ARG A 289 -0.38 8.68 23.22
N PRO A 290 0.54 9.54 22.78
CA PRO A 290 0.41 10.48 21.65
C PRO A 290 0.13 9.76 20.33
N PHE A 291 -0.62 10.40 19.42
CA PHE A 291 -0.92 9.81 18.11
C PHE A 291 0.30 9.85 17.21
N LEU A 292 0.92 8.70 16.93
CA LEU A 292 2.15 8.62 16.14
C LEU A 292 1.94 9.14 14.71
N THR A 293 2.94 9.85 14.19
CA THR A 293 3.16 10.01 12.75
C THR A 293 3.81 8.74 12.19
N THR A 294 3.74 8.53 10.88
CA THR A 294 4.37 7.38 10.22
C THR A 294 5.90 7.44 10.32
N ARG A 295 6.47 8.64 10.29
CA ARG A 295 7.91 8.86 10.48
C ARG A 295 8.36 8.51 11.88
N GLU A 296 7.65 8.95 12.92
CA GLU A 296 7.97 8.59 14.32
C GLU A 296 7.87 7.08 14.55
N TRP A 297 6.82 6.47 14.02
CA TRP A 297 6.65 5.02 14.01
C TRP A 297 7.86 4.31 13.38
N ALA A 298 8.31 4.77 12.21
CA ALA A 298 9.46 4.19 11.50
C ALA A 298 10.76 4.36 12.29
N ILE A 299 11.00 5.55 12.86
CA ILE A 299 12.16 5.82 13.71
C ILE A 299 12.18 4.90 14.92
N LEU A 300 11.03 4.69 15.59
CA LEU A 300 10.94 3.83 16.76
C LEU A 300 11.10 2.34 16.41
N LYS A 301 10.64 1.89 15.24
CA LYS A 301 10.80 0.48 14.83
C LYS A 301 12.19 0.17 14.30
N LEU A 302 12.70 0.99 13.38
CA LEU A 302 13.94 0.75 12.64
C LEU A 302 15.17 1.38 13.32
N GLY A 303 14.95 2.25 14.30
CA GLY A 303 16.01 2.84 15.11
C GLY A 303 16.50 1.94 16.25
N PRO A 304 17.30 2.49 17.18
CA PRO A 304 17.87 1.75 18.29
C PRO A 304 16.80 1.12 19.20
N GLU A 305 16.96 -0.18 19.50
CA GLU A 305 16.05 -0.94 20.38
C GLU A 305 15.82 -0.28 21.73
N GLN A 306 16.86 0.33 22.33
CA GLN A 306 16.71 1.02 23.61
C GLN A 306 15.73 2.21 23.53
N GLN A 307 15.75 2.96 22.43
CA GLN A 307 14.84 4.10 22.24
C GLN A 307 13.39 3.64 22.12
N ARG A 308 13.18 2.51 21.44
CA ARG A 308 11.87 1.84 21.37
C ARG A 308 11.39 1.39 22.74
N GLU A 309 12.24 0.71 23.51
CA GLU A 309 11.88 0.26 24.86
C GLU A 309 11.62 1.43 25.82
N ASP A 310 12.36 2.51 25.71
CA ASP A 310 12.11 3.74 26.49
C ASP A 310 10.73 4.31 26.16
N TYR A 311 10.36 4.39 24.88
CA TYR A 311 9.02 4.83 24.44
C TYR A 311 7.91 3.91 24.97
N LEU A 312 8.08 2.60 24.83
CA LEU A 312 7.09 1.61 25.23
C LEU A 312 6.84 1.61 26.75
N ASN A 313 7.88 1.88 27.56
CA ASN A 313 7.81 1.90 29.02
C ASN A 313 7.43 3.28 29.60
N ALA A 314 7.41 4.34 28.79
CA ALA A 314 7.04 5.68 29.22
C ALA A 314 5.52 5.86 29.38
N ASP A 315 5.12 6.78 30.27
CA ASP A 315 3.77 7.33 30.29
C ASP A 315 3.55 8.31 29.12
N GLU A 316 2.34 8.84 28.96
CA GLU A 316 2.02 9.72 27.83
C GLU A 316 2.93 10.97 27.77
N ALA A 317 3.26 11.57 28.93
CA ALA A 317 4.13 12.74 28.97
C ALA A 317 5.56 12.39 28.56
N GLY A 318 6.08 11.24 29.03
CA GLY A 318 7.38 10.72 28.61
C GLY A 318 7.42 10.36 27.13
N ARG A 319 6.35 9.74 26.59
CA ARG A 319 6.22 9.45 25.16
C ARG A 319 6.27 10.71 24.32
N ARG A 320 5.50 11.75 24.68
CA ARG A 320 5.54 13.05 24.00
C ARG A 320 6.94 13.67 24.02
N ALA A 321 7.62 13.65 25.17
CA ALA A 321 8.98 14.16 25.28
C ALA A 321 10.00 13.37 24.42
N ILE A 322 9.81 12.05 24.26
CA ILE A 322 10.62 11.23 23.36
C ILE A 322 10.35 11.63 21.90
N LEU A 323 9.08 11.73 21.51
CA LEU A 323 8.68 12.10 20.14
C LEU A 323 9.18 13.48 19.72
N ASP A 324 9.11 14.47 20.63
CA ASP A 324 9.65 15.82 20.39
C ASP A 324 11.15 15.79 20.05
N GLY A 325 11.89 14.79 20.55
CA GLY A 325 13.31 14.58 20.28
C GLY A 325 13.61 13.83 18.97
N LEU A 326 12.59 13.35 18.25
CA LEU A 326 12.76 12.59 17.00
C LEU A 326 12.80 13.47 15.74
N ALA A 327 12.39 14.74 15.85
CA ALA A 327 12.31 15.65 14.69
C ALA A 327 13.65 15.80 13.94
N ASP A 328 14.77 15.76 14.66
CA ASP A 328 16.12 15.94 14.12
C ASP A 328 16.74 14.66 13.52
N VAL A 329 16.06 13.51 13.59
CA VAL A 329 16.59 12.24 13.05
C VAL A 329 16.61 12.30 11.52
N PRO A 330 17.76 12.19 10.82
CA PRO A 330 17.80 12.35 9.37
C PRO A 330 16.99 11.27 8.63
N ALA A 331 16.26 11.62 7.56
CA ALA A 331 15.50 10.64 6.77
C ALA A 331 16.38 9.49 6.24
N SER A 332 17.67 9.75 5.97
CA SER A 332 18.65 8.74 5.56
C SER A 332 18.88 7.64 6.60
N SER A 333 18.58 7.85 7.89
CA SER A 333 18.70 6.79 8.90
C SER A 333 17.54 5.78 8.85
N LEU A 334 16.50 6.07 8.06
CA LEU A 334 15.37 5.17 7.81
C LEU A 334 15.56 4.33 6.55
N ALA A 335 16.60 4.63 5.76
CA ALA A 335 16.95 3.90 4.56
C ALA A 335 18.08 2.91 4.87
N GLY A 336 17.83 1.60 4.83
CA GLY A 336 18.92 0.62 4.80
C GLY A 336 18.69 -0.75 5.43
N GLU A 337 17.63 -0.96 6.21
CA GLU A 337 17.33 -2.30 6.74
C GLU A 337 16.01 -2.82 6.18
N ALA A 338 16.06 -4.03 5.63
CA ALA A 338 14.90 -4.67 5.09
C ALA A 338 13.94 -4.98 6.25
N PHE A 339 12.85 -4.22 6.34
CA PHE A 339 11.74 -4.42 7.27
C PHE A 339 10.97 -5.69 6.86
N LEU A 340 11.60 -6.85 7.11
CA LEU A 340 11.16 -8.17 6.67
C LEU A 340 10.66 -9.05 7.81
N GLN A 341 10.84 -8.62 9.05
CA GLN A 341 10.46 -9.36 10.25
C GLN A 341 9.61 -8.48 11.16
N PRO A 342 8.66 -9.05 11.91
CA PRO A 342 7.85 -8.28 12.84
C PRO A 342 8.71 -7.55 13.87
N ILE A 343 8.40 -6.27 14.11
CA ILE A 343 9.03 -5.46 15.16
C ILE A 343 7.95 -5.00 16.13
N VAL A 344 7.65 -5.83 17.13
CA VAL A 344 6.65 -5.59 18.19
C VAL A 344 5.32 -4.97 17.67
N PRO A 345 4.71 -5.51 16.60
CA PRO A 345 3.48 -4.96 16.00
C PRO A 345 2.30 -4.98 16.99
N ASP A 346 2.35 -5.80 18.02
CA ASP A 346 1.36 -5.89 19.08
C ASP A 346 1.51 -4.80 20.16
N ARG A 347 2.59 -4.01 20.14
CA ARG A 347 2.91 -3.00 21.16
C ARG A 347 3.25 -1.61 20.63
N LEU A 348 3.83 -1.51 19.44
CA LEU A 348 4.19 -0.25 18.79
C LEU A 348 3.49 -0.17 17.43
N GLU A 349 2.27 0.35 17.45
CA GLU A 349 1.41 0.44 16.28
C GLU A 349 0.26 1.44 16.57
N TRP A 350 -0.65 1.67 15.62
CA TRP A 350 -1.97 2.23 15.91
C TRP A 350 -2.94 1.08 16.21
N PHE A 351 -3.74 1.22 17.26
CA PHE A 351 -4.63 0.17 17.75
C PHE A 351 -6.09 0.60 17.63
N ALA A 352 -6.97 -0.27 17.17
CA ALA A 352 -8.42 -0.08 17.25
C ALA A 352 -9.13 -1.43 17.28
N SER A 353 -10.34 -1.49 17.81
CA SER A 353 -11.19 -2.68 17.65
C SER A 353 -11.82 -2.69 16.26
N LEU A 354 -12.33 -3.84 15.81
CA LEU A 354 -13.02 -3.91 14.51
C LEU A 354 -14.35 -3.14 14.52
N ASN A 355 -14.98 -3.02 15.69
CA ASN A 355 -16.14 -2.14 15.89
C ASN A 355 -15.76 -0.66 15.73
N ASP A 356 -14.58 -0.24 16.21
CA ASP A 356 -14.10 1.13 16.03
C ASP A 356 -13.88 1.45 14.54
N LEU A 357 -13.26 0.53 13.78
CA LEU A 357 -13.09 0.67 12.33
C LEU A 357 -14.42 0.75 11.60
N CYS A 358 -15.41 -0.06 12.01
CA CYS A 358 -16.76 0.03 11.47
C CYS A 358 -17.39 1.39 11.70
N ALA A 359 -17.28 1.90 12.93
CA ALA A 359 -17.83 3.18 13.31
C ALA A 359 -17.13 4.37 12.61
N ALA A 360 -15.83 4.24 12.31
CA ALA A 360 -15.08 5.23 11.54
C ALA A 360 -15.55 5.30 10.09
N HIS A 361 -15.70 4.14 9.43
CA HIS A 361 -16.24 4.05 8.07
C HIS A 361 -17.63 4.64 7.95
N VAL A 362 -18.54 4.26 8.85
CA VAL A 362 -19.93 4.79 8.84
C VAL A 362 -19.93 6.30 8.97
N ARG A 363 -19.17 6.87 9.90
CA ARG A 363 -19.11 8.33 10.10
C ARG A 363 -18.46 9.06 8.93
N LEU A 364 -17.43 8.49 8.31
CA LEU A 364 -16.84 9.08 7.09
C LEU A 364 -17.84 9.06 5.93
N HIS A 365 -18.61 7.98 5.80
CA HIS A 365 -19.66 7.86 4.79
C HIS A 365 -20.80 8.86 5.01
N GLU A 366 -21.21 9.08 6.27
CA GLU A 366 -22.15 10.14 6.66
C GLU A 366 -21.58 11.54 6.38
N LYS A 367 -20.30 11.76 6.71
CA LYS A 367 -19.61 13.03 6.48
C LYS A 367 -19.55 13.38 5.00
N ALA A 368 -19.38 12.40 4.12
CA ALA A 368 -19.42 12.59 2.67
C ALA A 368 -20.77 13.11 2.14
N GLN A 369 -21.84 13.06 2.94
CA GLN A 369 -23.15 13.61 2.58
C GLN A 369 -23.31 15.10 2.95
N VAL A 370 -22.34 15.68 3.65
CA VAL A 370 -22.34 17.11 4.00
C VAL A 370 -21.86 17.92 2.78
N PRO A 371 -22.56 19.02 2.40
CA PRO A 371 -22.16 19.84 1.27
C PRO A 371 -20.72 20.34 1.39
N GLY A 372 -19.89 20.06 0.37
CA GLY A 372 -18.46 20.41 0.34
C GLY A 372 -17.53 19.30 0.81
N LEU A 373 -18.06 18.19 1.33
CA LEU A 373 -17.30 17.02 1.78
C LEU A 373 -17.53 15.77 0.94
N GLU A 374 -18.20 15.91 -0.21
CA GLU A 374 -18.34 14.87 -1.22
C GLU A 374 -17.00 14.16 -1.57
N PRO A 375 -15.84 14.87 -1.62
CA PRO A 375 -14.55 14.23 -1.88
C PRO A 375 -14.17 13.12 -0.89
N VAL A 376 -14.72 13.08 0.33
CA VAL A 376 -14.40 12.03 1.32
C VAL A 376 -14.77 10.64 0.77
N ALA A 377 -15.93 10.50 0.13
CA ALA A 377 -16.34 9.23 -0.49
C ALA A 377 -15.48 8.90 -1.72
N GLU A 378 -15.18 9.92 -2.55
CA GLU A 378 -14.32 9.74 -3.73
C GLU A 378 -12.94 9.20 -3.31
N ILE A 379 -12.29 9.84 -2.33
CA ILE A 379 -10.99 9.46 -1.78
C ILE A 379 -10.98 8.01 -1.28
N LEU A 380 -11.99 7.61 -0.50
CA LEU A 380 -12.10 6.25 0.04
C LEU A 380 -12.31 5.18 -1.05
N SER A 381 -12.86 5.57 -2.20
CA SER A 381 -13.17 4.66 -3.32
C SER A 381 -12.06 4.49 -4.36
N LEU A 382 -11.00 5.31 -4.29
CA LEU A 382 -9.91 5.30 -5.27
C LEU A 382 -9.17 3.95 -5.34
N ASN A 383 -9.05 3.26 -4.21
CA ASN A 383 -8.46 1.93 -4.16
C ASN A 383 -9.46 0.98 -3.49
N PRO A 384 -10.00 -0.03 -4.20
CA PRO A 384 -10.97 -0.96 -3.62
C PRO A 384 -10.32 -1.99 -2.68
N GLY A 385 -8.99 -2.05 -2.58
CA GLY A 385 -8.21 -3.04 -1.83
C GLY A 385 -8.23 -4.43 -2.47
N PHE A 386 -9.44 -4.96 -2.67
CA PHE A 386 -9.72 -6.18 -3.41
C PHE A 386 -10.84 -5.88 -4.41
N PRO A 387 -10.64 -6.09 -5.73
CA PRO A 387 -11.62 -5.71 -6.75
C PRO A 387 -12.90 -6.54 -6.64
N SER A 388 -14.05 -5.94 -6.97
CA SER A 388 -15.34 -6.65 -7.09
C SER A 388 -16.35 -5.83 -7.86
N ASP A 389 -17.06 -6.49 -8.78
CA ASP A 389 -18.13 -5.89 -9.59
C ASP A 389 -19.50 -5.98 -8.91
N LYS A 390 -19.56 -6.50 -7.68
CA LYS A 390 -20.81 -6.71 -6.94
C LYS A 390 -21.40 -5.42 -6.38
N TRP A 391 -20.56 -4.47 -6.00
CA TRP A 391 -20.92 -3.36 -5.13
C TRP A 391 -21.05 -2.05 -5.94
N ASP A 392 -22.06 -1.24 -5.60
CA ASP A 392 -22.25 0.08 -6.22
C ASP A 392 -21.19 1.08 -5.74
N TYR A 393 -20.70 0.90 -4.52
CA TYR A 393 -19.62 1.67 -3.91
C TYR A 393 -18.75 0.75 -3.05
N ILE A 394 -17.44 0.99 -3.09
CA ILE A 394 -16.44 0.34 -2.24
C ILE A 394 -15.56 1.44 -1.66
N GLY A 395 -15.74 1.74 -0.37
CA GLY A 395 -14.80 2.54 0.40
C GLY A 395 -13.85 1.61 1.15
N PHE A 396 -12.54 1.84 1.08
CA PHE A 396 -11.55 0.94 1.65
C PHE A 396 -10.41 1.67 2.34
N LYS A 397 -9.94 1.07 3.43
CA LYS A 397 -8.56 1.28 3.90
C LYS A 397 -8.05 0.02 4.60
N GLY A 398 -6.82 -0.35 4.26
CA GLY A 398 -6.05 -1.37 4.97
C GLY A 398 -4.71 -0.85 5.49
N GLY A 399 -4.00 -1.72 6.17
CA GLY A 399 -2.65 -1.53 6.67
C GLY A 399 -1.94 -2.86 6.85
N SER A 400 -0.65 -2.91 6.55
CA SER A 400 0.19 -4.06 6.83
C SER A 400 1.58 -3.64 7.28
N GLU A 401 2.21 -4.55 7.99
CA GLU A 401 3.64 -4.63 8.26
C GLU A 401 3.98 -6.12 8.43
N PRO A 402 5.25 -6.55 8.43
CA PRO A 402 5.58 -7.94 8.71
C PRO A 402 4.92 -8.42 10.00
N GLY A 403 4.10 -9.47 9.90
CA GLY A 403 3.35 -10.02 11.03
C GLY A 403 1.96 -9.39 11.24
N LEU A 404 1.54 -8.43 10.41
CA LEU A 404 0.26 -7.75 10.55
C LEU A 404 -0.40 -7.51 9.19
N VAL A 405 -1.65 -7.92 9.05
CA VAL A 405 -2.54 -7.45 7.99
C VAL A 405 -3.86 -7.03 8.61
N ALA A 406 -4.29 -5.80 8.34
CA ALA A 406 -5.61 -5.29 8.71
C ALA A 406 -6.29 -4.66 7.49
N THR A 407 -7.56 -4.97 7.28
CA THR A 407 -8.37 -4.43 6.19
C THR A 407 -9.74 -4.00 6.69
N SER A 408 -10.30 -2.97 6.07
CA SER A 408 -11.64 -2.49 6.38
C SER A 408 -12.31 -1.89 5.15
N TRP A 409 -13.55 -2.30 4.90
CA TRP A 409 -14.39 -1.84 3.81
C TRP A 409 -15.73 -1.35 4.32
N LEU A 410 -16.25 -0.31 3.69
CA LEU A 410 -17.68 -0.01 3.63
C LEU A 410 -18.15 -0.21 2.19
N VAL A 411 -19.19 -1.01 1.99
CA VAL A 411 -19.75 -1.29 0.67
C VAL A 411 -21.24 -1.02 0.62
N THR A 412 -21.75 -0.65 -0.55
CA THR A 412 -23.19 -0.43 -0.76
C THR A 412 -23.73 -1.28 -1.91
N GLU A 413 -24.97 -1.74 -1.75
CA GLU A 413 -25.77 -2.41 -2.78
C GLU A 413 -27.21 -1.85 -2.70
N GLY A 414 -27.57 -1.00 -3.65
CA GLY A 414 -28.79 -0.19 -3.57
C GLY A 414 -28.82 0.66 -2.29
N ASP A 415 -29.89 0.53 -1.51
CA ASP A 415 -30.06 1.24 -0.24
C ASP A 415 -29.38 0.55 0.96
N ARG A 416 -28.75 -0.62 0.75
CA ARG A 416 -28.12 -1.39 1.82
C ARG A 416 -26.64 -1.04 1.92
N THR A 417 -26.16 -0.88 3.14
CA THR A 417 -24.76 -0.61 3.45
C THR A 417 -24.23 -1.67 4.38
N PHE A 418 -23.00 -2.13 4.12
CA PHE A 418 -22.32 -3.12 4.95
C PHE A 418 -20.90 -2.68 5.25
N VAL A 419 -20.36 -3.24 6.33
CA VAL A 419 -18.94 -3.13 6.65
C VAL A 419 -18.34 -4.53 6.82
N LEU A 420 -17.16 -4.72 6.25
CA LEU A 420 -16.26 -5.80 6.64
C LEU A 420 -14.98 -5.19 7.22
N ALA A 421 -14.59 -5.58 8.41
CA ALA A 421 -13.26 -5.30 8.96
C ALA A 421 -12.61 -6.61 9.42
N ALA A 422 -11.33 -6.78 9.18
CA ALA A 422 -10.60 -7.98 9.58
C ALA A 422 -9.14 -7.66 9.86
N ALA A 423 -8.54 -8.41 10.78
CA ALA A 423 -7.11 -8.31 11.09
C ALA A 423 -6.53 -9.69 11.39
N VAL A 424 -5.30 -9.92 10.97
CA VAL A 424 -4.47 -11.08 11.33
C VAL A 424 -3.16 -10.56 11.88
N LEU A 425 -2.75 -11.10 13.04
CA LEU A 425 -1.52 -10.73 13.74
C LEU A 425 -0.71 -11.98 14.10
N ASP A 426 0.56 -12.00 13.70
CA ASP A 426 1.60 -12.86 14.25
C ASP A 426 2.80 -11.96 14.63
N PRO A 427 3.01 -11.69 15.93
CA PRO A 427 4.10 -10.80 16.36
C PRO A 427 5.48 -11.45 16.27
N GLU A 428 5.57 -12.75 15.93
CA GLU A 428 6.82 -13.51 15.87
C GLU A 428 7.24 -13.88 14.45
N GLN A 429 6.31 -13.99 13.49
CA GLN A 429 6.58 -14.39 12.11
C GLN A 429 5.87 -13.48 11.08
N PRO A 430 6.48 -13.27 9.89
CA PRO A 430 5.76 -12.67 8.77
C PRO A 430 4.54 -13.51 8.34
N LEU A 431 3.49 -12.84 7.88
CA LEU A 431 2.27 -13.47 7.38
C LEU A 431 2.33 -13.67 5.85
N ASP A 432 1.55 -14.61 5.34
CA ASP A 432 1.17 -14.60 3.92
C ASP A 432 0.14 -13.49 3.69
N GLU A 433 0.63 -12.27 3.43
CA GLU A 433 -0.22 -11.10 3.27
C GLU A 433 -1.19 -11.24 2.10
N THR A 434 -0.76 -11.92 1.03
CA THR A 434 -1.60 -12.13 -0.15
C THR A 434 -2.77 -13.04 0.22
N GLU A 435 -2.52 -14.21 0.82
CA GLU A 435 -3.61 -15.10 1.22
C GLU A 435 -4.57 -14.41 2.20
N ALA A 436 -4.06 -13.65 3.17
CA ALA A 436 -4.88 -12.89 4.11
C ALA A 436 -5.79 -11.89 3.40
N VAL A 437 -5.26 -11.02 2.53
CA VAL A 437 -6.05 -10.01 1.81
C VAL A 437 -7.08 -10.66 0.90
N LEU A 438 -6.73 -11.73 0.18
CA LEU A 438 -7.70 -12.42 -0.66
C LEU A 438 -8.83 -13.05 0.16
N LEU A 439 -8.54 -13.64 1.33
CA LEU A 439 -9.54 -14.21 2.23
C LEU A 439 -10.49 -13.14 2.77
N MET A 440 -9.94 -11.99 3.16
CA MET A 440 -10.72 -10.84 3.63
C MET A 440 -11.60 -10.27 2.51
N GLY A 441 -11.06 -10.10 1.30
CA GLY A 441 -11.81 -9.65 0.13
C GLY A 441 -12.94 -10.61 -0.27
N ALA A 442 -12.68 -11.92 -0.25
CA ALA A 442 -13.70 -12.93 -0.49
C ALA A 442 -14.77 -12.94 0.61
N ALA A 443 -14.38 -12.74 1.88
CA ALA A 443 -15.34 -12.62 2.98
C ALA A 443 -16.26 -11.41 2.81
N ARG A 444 -15.74 -10.27 2.34
CA ARG A 444 -16.56 -9.08 2.01
C ARG A 444 -17.62 -9.45 0.99
N ASP A 445 -17.25 -10.18 -0.06
CA ASP A 445 -18.16 -10.52 -1.14
C ASP A 445 -19.24 -11.56 -0.76
N LEU A 446 -19.14 -12.17 0.43
CA LEU A 446 -20.23 -12.96 1.02
C LEU A 446 -21.33 -12.10 1.67
N LEU A 447 -21.06 -10.83 1.99
CA LEU A 447 -22.05 -9.89 2.54
C LEU A 447 -23.21 -9.66 1.56
N GLY A 448 -24.40 -9.35 2.04
CA GLY A 448 -25.59 -9.12 1.19
C GLY A 448 -26.21 -10.38 0.56
N SER A 449 -25.46 -11.48 0.46
CA SER A 449 -25.94 -12.80 0.00
C SER A 449 -26.41 -13.72 1.13
N GLN A 450 -26.09 -13.39 2.38
CA GLN A 450 -26.50 -14.12 3.59
C GLN A 450 -27.56 -13.37 4.39
#